data_AF-A0A0A8WSL4-F1
#
_entry.id   AF-A0A0A8WSL4-F1
#
_cell.length_a   1.000
_cell.length_b   1.000
_cell.length_c   1.000
_cell.angle_alpha   90.00
_cell.angle_beta   90.00
_cell.angle_gamma   90.00
#
_symmetry.space_group_name_H-M   'P 1'
#
loop_
_entity.id
_entity.type
_entity.pdbx_description
1 polymer ?
#
loop_
_entity_poly.entity_id
_entity_poly.type
_entity_poly.pdbx_seq_one_letter_code
_entity_poly.pdbx_strand_id
1 'polypeptide(L)' 'MSECELIKTCIFFNDKMADMPSTAEIFKNLYCKGEFNNCARMIIVKALGRGNVPPDLFPNQAEKALEIINKR' A
#
# COMPACT_ATOMS: atom_id res chain seq x y z
N MET A 1 18.25 -2.07 5.63
CA MET A 1 17.39 -1.73 4.48
C MET A 1 16.01 -2.23 4.82
N SER A 2 15.09 -1.32 5.09
CA SER A 2 13.75 -1.69 5.56
C SER A 2 12.86 -1.83 4.33
N GLU A 3 12.82 -3.03 3.77
CA GLU A 3 11.90 -3.35 2.67
C GLU A 3 10.55 -3.79 3.23
N CYS A 4 9.48 -3.32 2.61
CA CYS A 4 8.13 -3.74 2.94
C CYS A 4 7.98 -5.25 2.75
N GLU A 5 7.71 -5.99 3.84
CA GLU A 5 7.49 -7.44 3.80
C GLU A 5 6.30 -7.84 2.89
N LEU A 6 5.37 -6.90 2.70
CA LEU A 6 4.19 -7.08 1.86
C LEU A 6 4.47 -6.82 0.38
N ILE A 7 5.66 -6.37 -0.03
CA ILE A 7 5.93 -5.99 -1.43
C ILE A 7 5.63 -7.12 -2.43
N LYS A 8 5.89 -8.37 -2.05
CA LYS A 8 5.64 -9.56 -2.87
C LYS A 8 4.17 -10.00 -2.84
N THR A 9 3.48 -9.77 -1.72
CA THR A 9 2.10 -10.24 -1.49
C THR A 9 1.06 -9.11 -1.52
N CYS A 10 1.47 -7.90 -1.93
CA CYS A 10 0.62 -6.73 -1.88
C CYS A 10 -0.51 -6.87 -2.91
N ILE A 11 -1.75 -6.83 -2.42
CA ILE A 11 -2.96 -6.96 -3.24
C ILE A 11 -2.99 -5.88 -4.32
N PHE A 12 -2.50 -4.66 -4.05
CA PHE A 12 -2.43 -3.60 -5.05
C PHE A 12 -1.66 -3.99 -6.31
N PHE A 13 -0.51 -4.63 -6.12
CA PHE A 13 0.35 -5.05 -7.23
C PHE A 13 -0.16 -6.32 -7.89
N ASN A 14 -0.78 -7.21 -7.11
CA ASN A 14 -1.36 -8.45 -7.64
C ASN A 14 -2.73 -8.24 -8.31
N ASP A 15 -3.42 -7.12 -8.04
CA ASP A 15 -4.77 -6.83 -8.53
C ASP A 15 -4.76 -5.64 -9.51
N LYS A 16 -4.64 -4.40 -9.01
CA LYS A 16 -4.67 -3.16 -9.83
C LYS A 16 -3.50 -3.00 -10.78
N MET A 17 -2.31 -3.52 -10.46
CA MET A 17 -1.11 -3.35 -11.29
C MET A 17 -0.60 -4.65 -11.91
N ALA A 18 -1.42 -5.70 -11.92
CA ALA A 18 -1.06 -6.95 -12.60
C ALA A 18 -0.73 -6.72 -14.09
N ASP A 19 -1.45 -5.78 -14.72
CA ASP A 19 -1.29 -5.43 -16.15
C ASP A 19 -0.28 -4.30 -16.40
N MET A 20 0.21 -3.63 -15.34
CA MET A 20 1.10 -2.45 -15.45
C MET A 20 2.37 -2.60 -14.61
N PRO A 21 3.31 -3.49 -15.02
CA PRO A 21 4.50 -3.82 -14.24
C PRO A 21 5.46 -2.64 -14.07
N SER A 22 5.61 -1.77 -15.09
CA SER A 22 6.49 -0.60 -15.03
C SER A 22 6.03 0.41 -13.97
N THR A 23 4.73 0.72 -13.95
CA THR A 23 4.15 1.60 -12.94
C THR A 23 4.25 0.98 -11.55
N ALA A 24 4.03 -0.34 -11.44
CA ALA A 24 4.20 -1.07 -10.20
C ALA A 24 5.62 -0.93 -9.61
N GLU A 25 6.65 -1.01 -10.46
CA GLU A 25 8.03 -0.88 -10.02
C GLU A 25 8.36 0.50 -9.45
N ILE A 26 7.81 1.56 -10.04
CA ILE A 26 7.96 2.93 -9.53
C ILE A 26 7.37 3.04 -8.12
N PHE A 27 6.13 2.57 -7.92
CA PHE A 27 5.50 2.57 -6.60
C PHE A 27 6.23 1.69 -5.60
N LYS A 28 6.75 0.54 -6.02
CA LYS A 28 7.59 -0.34 -5.18
C LYS A 28 8.85 0.38 -4.71
N ASN A 29 9.56 1.08 -5.60
CA ASN A 29 10.77 1.80 -5.23
C ASN A 29 10.45 2.95 -4.26
N LEU A 30 9.38 3.71 -4.50
CA LEU A 30 8.98 4.85 -3.66
C LEU A 30 8.44 4.42 -2.27
N TYR A 31 7.48 3.49 -2.24
CA TYR A 31 6.70 3.16 -1.05
C TYR A 31 6.99 1.79 -0.45
N CYS A 32 7.80 0.95 -1.09
CA CYS A 32 8.16 -0.37 -0.53
C CYS A 32 9.65 -0.49 -0.21
N LYS A 33 10.53 0.12 -1.00
CA LYS A 33 11.98 0.17 -0.74
C LYS A 33 12.45 1.48 -0.10
N GLY A 34 11.64 2.54 -0.19
CA GLY A 34 11.82 3.79 0.54
C GLY A 34 10.99 3.81 1.82
N GLU A 35 10.15 4.85 1.96
CA GLU A 35 9.37 5.11 3.17
C GLU A 35 8.04 4.34 3.18
N PHE A 36 8.10 3.01 3.38
CA PHE A 36 6.90 2.16 3.47
C PHE A 36 6.02 2.43 4.69
N ASN A 37 6.52 3.17 5.69
CA ASN A 37 5.70 3.64 6.80
C ASN A 37 4.65 4.66 6.36
N ASN A 38 4.93 5.43 5.30
CA ASN A 38 3.99 6.38 4.71
C ASN A 38 3.08 5.74 3.65
N CYS A 39 3.20 4.43 3.41
CA CYS A 39 2.33 3.74 2.48
C CYS A 39 0.93 3.62 3.07
N ALA A 40 -0.06 4.28 2.47
CA ALA A 40 -1.46 4.26 2.88
C ALA A 40 -1.98 2.83 3.15
N ARG A 41 -1.65 1.91 2.24
CA ARG A 41 -2.06 0.51 2.35
C ARG A 41 -1.39 -0.18 3.52
N MET A 42 -0.11 0.10 3.79
CA MET A 42 0.60 -0.45 4.95
C MET A 42 -0.03 0.03 6.26
N ILE A 43 -0.40 1.32 6.35
CA ILE A 43 -1.04 1.89 7.53
C ILE A 43 -2.37 1.16 7.81
N ILE A 44 -3.22 0.95 6.80
CA ILE A 44 -4.46 0.19 6.96
C ILE A 44 -4.19 -1.28 7.30
N VAL A 45 -3.21 -1.93 6.66
CA VAL A 45 -2.88 -3.34 6.98
C VAL A 45 -2.46 -3.47 8.44
N LYS A 46 -1.64 -2.54 8.95
CA LYS A 46 -1.19 -2.54 10.35
C LYS A 46 -2.34 -2.24 11.33
N ALA A 47 -3.26 -1.34 10.98
CA ALA A 47 -4.34 -0.92 11.87
C ALA A 47 -5.58 -1.84 11.82
N LEU A 48 -6.01 -2.23 10.62
CA LEU A 48 -7.28 -2.91 10.34
C LEU A 48 -7.11 -4.30 9.70
N GLY A 49 -5.91 -4.63 9.21
CA GLY A 49 -5.64 -5.86 8.49
C GLY A 49 -5.85 -5.77 6.97
N ARG A 50 -5.33 -6.75 6.25
CA ARG A 50 -5.27 -6.78 4.77
C ARG A 50 -6.64 -6.79 4.09
N GLY A 51 -7.67 -7.34 4.74
CA GLY A 51 -9.03 -7.40 4.22
C GLY A 51 -9.77 -6.06 4.23
N ASN A 52 -9.29 -5.08 5.00
CA ASN A 52 -9.92 -3.74 5.09
C ASN A 52 -9.29 -2.72 4.13
N VAL A 53 -8.30 -3.12 3.33
CA VAL A 53 -7.62 -2.20 2.41
C VAL A 53 -8.47 -2.00 1.16
N PRO A 54 -8.91 -0.77 0.86
CA PRO A 54 -9.69 -0.51 -0.34
C PRO A 54 -8.87 -0.80 -1.60
N PRO A 55 -9.47 -1.42 -2.65
CA PRO A 55 -8.78 -1.64 -3.91
C PRO A 55 -8.41 -0.31 -4.61
N ASP A 56 -9.22 0.73 -4.38
CA ASP A 56 -9.03 2.08 -4.93
C ASP A 56 -8.09 2.97 -4.09
N LEU A 57 -7.49 2.42 -3.03
CA LEU A 57 -6.52 3.15 -2.22
C LEU A 57 -5.11 2.98 -2.78
N PHE A 58 -4.53 4.10 -3.18
CA PHE A 58 -3.16 4.18 -3.66
C PHE A 58 -2.17 4.37 -2.49
N PRO A 59 -0.93 3.86 -2.60
CA PRO A 59 0.07 3.95 -1.54
C PRO A 59 0.44 5.40 -1.16
N ASN A 60 0.22 6.38 -2.04
CA ASN A 60 0.44 7.80 -1.77
C ASN A 60 -0.69 8.48 -0.98
N GLN A 61 -1.83 7.82 -0.75
CA GLN A 61 -3.00 8.39 -0.09
C GLN A 61 -2.99 8.13 1.42
N ALA A 62 -1.89 8.46 2.09
CA ALA A 62 -1.70 8.16 3.52
C ALA A 62 -2.77 8.83 4.40
N GLU A 63 -3.14 10.06 4.08
CA GLU A 63 -4.21 10.80 4.78
C GLU A 63 -5.54 10.07 4.67
N LYS A 64 -5.91 9.62 3.48
CA LYS A 64 -7.15 8.85 3.25
C LYS A 64 -7.15 7.54 4.03
N ALA A 65 -6.00 6.89 4.17
CA ALA A 65 -5.87 5.71 5.03
C ALA A 65 -6.16 6.03 6.50
N LEU A 66 -5.62 7.13 7.01
CA LEU A 66 -5.88 7.58 8.37
C LEU A 66 -7.35 7.96 8.58
N GLU A 67 -8.01 8.57 7.60
CA GLU A 67 -9.45 8.82 7.65
C GLU A 67 -10.26 7.53 7.75
N ILE A 68 -9.90 6.50 6.98
CA ILE A 68 -10.58 5.18 7.03
C ILE A 68 -10.39 4.53 8.41
N ILE A 69 -9.21 4.67 9.01
CA ILE A 69 -8.92 4.13 10.33
C ILE A 69 -9.68 4.90 11.43
N ASN A 70 -9.75 6.23 11.32
CA ASN A 70 -10.42 7.08 12.31
C ASN A 70 -11.95 7.12 12.18
N LYS A 71 -12.54 6.80 11.02
CA LYS A 71 -14.00 6.74 10.83
C LYS A 71 -14.67 5.51 11.49
N ARG A 72 -14.06 4.93 12.53
CA ARG A 72 -14.61 3.79 13.28
C ARG A 72 -15.22 4.19 14.60
#